data_AF-A0A915LR02-F1
#
_entry.id   AF-A0A915LR02-F1
#
_cell.length_a   1.000
_cell.length_b   1.000
_cell.length_c   1.000
_cell.angle_alpha   90.00
_cell.angle_beta   90.00
_cell.angle_gamma   90.00
#
_symmetry.space_group_name_H-M   'P 1'
#
loop_
_entity.id
_entity.type
_entity.pdbx_description
1 polymer ?
#
loop_
_entity_poly.entity_id
_entity_poly.type
_entity_poly.pdbx_seq_one_letter_code
_entity_poly.pdbx_strand_id
1 'polypeptide(L)'
;METLYAHLLDFWIAGQETTTDTLNWGIIHIIHNMNVQDKLHKELDSVIGSNRQITLADKIDLPYSNAVVNEIMRIANVLPQNLARRTVQDVNVRGHLLRKGTSIQPLISCVLYDENIFPNSRQFLPERFLNE
;
A
#
# COMPACT_ATOMS: atom_id res chain seq x y z
N MET A 1 -4.00 0.31 -33.29
CA MET A 1 -4.21 1.69 -32.82
C MET A 1 -5.14 1.71 -31.61
N GLU A 2 -6.35 1.14 -31.69
CA GLU A 2 -7.31 1.13 -30.56
C GLU A 2 -6.79 0.44 -29.29
N THR A 3 -6.20 -0.76 -29.40
CA THR A 3 -5.61 -1.47 -28.25
C THR A 3 -4.48 -0.70 -27.58
N LEU A 4 -3.66 0.02 -28.36
CA LEU A 4 -2.59 0.86 -27.82
C LEU A 4 -3.18 2.02 -27.02
N TYR A 5 -4.21 2.67 -27.53
CA TYR A 5 -4.90 3.75 -26.81
C TYR A 5 -5.53 3.26 -25.51
N ALA A 6 -6.21 2.11 -25.55
CA ALA A 6 -6.80 1.50 -24.35
C ALA A 6 -5.74 1.20 -23.28
N HIS A 7 -4.61 0.60 -23.66
CA HIS A 7 -3.53 0.31 -22.71
C HIS A 7 -2.89 1.57 -22.13
N LEU A 8 -2.71 2.63 -22.93
CA LEU A 8 -2.19 3.91 -22.45
C LEU A 8 -3.14 4.54 -21.43
N LEU A 9 -4.44 4.45 -21.68
CA LEU A 9 -5.46 4.93 -20.74
C LEU A 9 -5.46 4.10 -19.46
N ASP A 10 -5.37 2.77 -19.56
CA ASP A 10 -5.29 1.88 -18.40
C ASP A 10 -4.07 2.20 -17.53
N PHE A 11 -2.88 2.38 -18.12
CA PHE A 11 -1.68 2.75 -17.37
C PHE A 11 -1.81 4.11 -16.67
N TRP A 12 -2.39 5.09 -17.37
CA TRP A 12 -2.60 6.41 -16.79
C TRP A 12 -3.55 6.36 -15.61
N ILE A 13 -4.74 5.77 -15.77
CA ILE A 13 -5.75 5.70 -14.70
C ILE A 13 -5.23 4.87 -13.52
N ALA A 14 -4.68 3.69 -13.78
CA ALA A 14 -4.24 2.78 -12.72
C ALA A 14 -3.04 3.33 -11.92
N GLY A 15 -2.17 4.12 -12.54
CA GLY A 15 -0.96 4.66 -11.91
C GLY A 15 -1.11 6.07 -11.32
N GLN A 16 -1.95 6.92 -11.89
CA GLN A 16 -2.00 8.34 -11.54
C GLN A 16 -2.73 8.59 -10.22
N GLU A 17 -4.01 8.24 -10.16
CA GLU A 17 -4.87 8.57 -9.00
C GLU A 17 -4.43 7.78 -7.77
N THR A 18 -4.19 6.48 -7.93
CA THR A 18 -3.78 5.58 -6.83
C THR A 18 -2.49 6.04 -6.14
N THR A 19 -1.47 6.42 -6.91
CA THR A 19 -0.19 6.89 -6.37
C THR A 19 -0.36 8.27 -5.72
N THR A 20 -1.10 9.18 -6.37
CA THR A 20 -1.33 10.54 -5.84
C THR A 20 -2.07 10.49 -4.50
N ASP A 21 -3.14 9.71 -4.40
CA ASP A 21 -3.92 9.57 -3.17
C ASP A 21 -3.10 8.92 -2.06
N THR A 22 -2.29 7.91 -2.38
CA THR A 22 -1.39 7.27 -1.42
C THR A 22 -0.38 8.26 -0.86
N LEU A 23 0.23 9.09 -1.72
CA LEU A 23 1.18 10.13 -1.28
C LEU A 23 0.50 11.20 -0.42
N ASN A 24 -0.70 11.64 -0.79
CA ASN A 24 -1.48 12.60 0.00
C ASN A 24 -1.78 12.05 1.40
N TRP A 25 -2.26 10.81 1.50
CA TRP A 25 -2.44 10.15 2.79
C TRP A 25 -1.12 9.99 3.55
N GLY A 26 -0.04 9.66 2.85
CA GLY A 26 1.29 9.59 3.44
C GLY A 26 1.71 10.88 4.12
N ILE A 27 1.57 12.02 3.44
CA ILE A 27 1.84 13.35 4.00
C ILE A 27 0.94 13.60 5.20
N ILE A 28 -0.37 13.36 5.09
CA ILE A 28 -1.33 13.54 6.20
C ILE A 28 -0.91 12.72 7.41
N HIS A 29 -0.55 11.45 7.25
CA HIS A 29 -0.14 10.61 8.37
C HIS A 29 1.19 11.08 8.99
N ILE A 30 2.15 11.50 8.19
CA ILE A 30 3.45 11.98 8.69
C ILE A 30 3.28 13.28 9.50
N ILE A 31 2.54 14.27 8.99
CA ILE A 31 2.37 15.57 9.70
C ILE A 31 1.56 15.44 11.00
N HIS A 32 0.67 14.45 11.10
CA HIS A 32 -0.09 14.19 12.33
C HIS A 32 0.67 13.31 13.33
N ASN A 33 1.84 12.76 12.96
CA ASN A 33 2.63 11.85 13.80
C ASN A 33 4.09 12.32 13.87
N MET A 34 4.33 13.38 14.63
CA MET A 34 5.63 14.07 14.66
C MET A 34 6.81 13.19 15.06
N ASN A 35 6.59 12.24 15.98
CA ASN A 35 7.60 11.25 16.35
C ASN A 35 8.04 10.37 15.16
N VAL A 36 7.12 10.06 14.23
CA VAL A 36 7.44 9.31 13.02
C VAL A 36 8.25 10.17 12.07
N GLN A 37 7.85 11.43 11.88
CA GLN A 37 8.59 12.39 11.05
C GLN A 37 10.03 12.57 11.56
N ASP A 38 10.23 12.73 12.87
CA ASP A 38 11.57 12.88 13.46
C ASP A 38 12.45 11.65 13.21
N LYS A 39 11.88 10.44 13.32
CA LYS A 39 12.62 9.19 13.05
C LYS A 39 12.98 9.04 11.58
N LEU A 40 12.07 9.41 10.67
CA LEU A 40 12.34 9.44 9.21
C LEU A 40 13.50 10.37 8.89
N HIS A 41 13.47 11.61 9.38
CA HIS A 41 14.56 12.56 9.15
C HIS A 41 15.88 12.05 9.72
N LYS A 42 15.89 11.51 10.94
CA LYS A 42 17.11 10.93 11.55
C LYS A 42 17.70 9.81 10.72
N GLU A 43 16.88 8.90 10.19
CA GLU A 43 17.38 7.82 9.34
C GLU A 43 17.95 8.37 8.02
N LEU A 44 17.20 9.25 7.34
CA LEU A 44 17.62 9.85 6.07
C LEU A 44 18.91 10.67 6.23
N ASP A 45 19.03 11.48 7.29
CA ASP A 45 20.23 12.26 7.58
C ASP A 45 21.44 11.36 7.88
N SER A 46 21.23 10.25 8.57
CA SER A 46 22.29 9.31 8.93
C SER A 46 22.78 8.47 7.75
N VAL A 47 21.89 8.05 6.85
CA VAL A 47 22.20 7.10 5.76
C VAL A 47 22.51 7.82 4.45
N ILE A 48 21.75 8.87 4.13
CA ILE A 48 21.87 9.61 2.87
C ILE A 48 22.71 10.87 3.06
N GLY A 49 22.49 11.58 4.17
CA GLY A 49 23.04 12.92 4.41
C GLY A 49 22.49 13.95 3.42
N SER A 50 23.16 15.10 3.30
CA SER A 50 22.67 16.24 2.50
C SER A 50 23.38 16.44 1.16
N ASN A 51 24.35 15.59 0.81
CA ASN A 51 25.27 15.83 -0.31
C ASN A 51 24.83 15.18 -1.63
N ARG A 52 23.76 14.39 -1.62
CA ARG A 52 23.26 13.69 -2.81
C ARG A 52 21.76 13.45 -2.74
N GLN A 53 21.18 13.11 -3.88
CA GLN A 53 19.80 12.65 -3.97
C GLN A 53 19.68 11.19 -3.51
N ILE A 54 18.51 10.84 -2.99
CA ILE A 54 18.11 9.47 -2.70
C ILE A 54 17.92 8.67 -3.99
N THR A 55 18.26 7.39 -3.96
CA THR A 55 18.15 6.45 -5.08
C THR A 55 17.49 5.15 -4.63
N LEU A 56 17.07 4.31 -5.57
CA LEU A 56 16.50 3.00 -5.24
C LEU A 56 17.51 2.05 -4.60
N ALA A 57 18.82 2.24 -4.82
CA ALA A 57 19.85 1.42 -4.20
C ALA A 57 19.91 1.62 -2.68
N ASP A 58 19.52 2.81 -2.20
CA ASP A 58 19.50 3.14 -0.77
C ASP A 58 18.38 2.43 -0.01
N LYS A 59 17.39 1.88 -0.71
CA LYS A 59 16.21 1.29 -0.11
C LYS A 59 16.55 0.23 0.95
N ILE A 60 17.59 -0.57 0.72
CA ILE A 60 17.99 -1.63 1.67
C ILE A 60 18.53 -1.08 3.00
N ASP A 61 19.08 0.13 2.98
CA ASP A 61 19.67 0.80 4.14
C ASP A 61 18.68 1.75 4.85
N LEU A 62 17.42 1.80 4.41
CA LEU A 62 16.37 2.66 4.96
C LEU A 62 15.18 1.84 5.54
N PRO A 63 15.42 0.96 6.53
CA PRO A 63 14.39 0.08 7.07
C PRO A 63 13.18 0.83 7.66
N TYR A 64 13.40 1.94 8.36
CA TYR A 64 12.31 2.72 8.94
C TYR A 64 11.50 3.46 7.88
N SER A 65 12.15 4.02 6.86
CA SER A 65 11.46 4.65 5.73
C SER A 65 10.62 3.63 4.94
N ASN A 66 11.14 2.42 4.74
CA ASN A 66 10.35 1.32 4.15
C ASN A 66 9.14 0.97 5.02
N ALA A 67 9.35 0.87 6.33
CA ALA A 67 8.29 0.55 7.28
C ALA A 67 7.17 1.62 7.28
N VAL A 68 7.55 2.90 7.16
CA VAL A 68 6.61 4.01 6.98
C VAL A 68 5.82 3.86 5.69
N VAL A 69 6.48 3.60 4.56
CA VAL A 69 5.79 3.43 3.26
C VAL A 69 4.81 2.25 3.32
N ASN A 70 5.20 1.13 3.92
CA ASN A 70 4.32 -0.03 4.09
C ASN A 70 3.12 0.28 4.99
N GLU A 71 3.31 1.00 6.10
CA GLU A 71 2.20 1.41 6.96
C GLU A 71 1.26 2.41 6.26
N ILE A 72 1.80 3.32 5.44
CA ILE A 72 0.98 4.21 4.59
C ILE A 72 0.12 3.39 3.63
N MET A 73 0.71 2.43 2.92
CA MET A 73 -0.02 1.55 2.00
C MET A 73 -1.13 0.77 2.72
N ARG A 74 -0.85 0.28 3.93
CA ARG A 74 -1.83 -0.48 4.73
C ARG A 74 -2.99 0.39 5.20
N ILE A 75 -2.69 1.56 5.78
CA ILE A 75 -3.70 2.38 6.45
C ILE A 75 -4.50 3.25 5.47
N ALA A 76 -3.84 3.81 4.45
CA ALA A 76 -4.48 4.67 3.46
C ALA A 76 -5.50 3.86 2.63
N ASN A 77 -5.13 2.61 2.30
CA ASN A 77 -6.00 1.62 1.68
C ASN A 77 -6.92 2.24 0.60
N VAL A 78 -6.30 2.96 -0.35
CA VAL A 78 -7.01 3.83 -1.32
C VAL A 78 -7.97 3.07 -2.24
N LEU A 79 -7.86 1.73 -2.29
CA LEU A 79 -8.76 0.84 -3.02
C LEU A 79 -9.31 -0.28 -2.11
N PRO A 80 -10.19 0.05 -1.14
CA PRO A 80 -10.55 -0.86 -0.04
C PRO A 80 -11.31 -2.11 -0.49
N GLN A 81 -12.02 -2.02 -1.62
CA GLN A 81 -12.76 -3.14 -2.21
C GLN A 81 -11.99 -3.85 -3.33
N ASN A 82 -10.78 -3.42 -3.69
CA ASN A 82 -10.01 -3.92 -4.84
C ASN A 82 -10.80 -3.94 -6.17
N LEU A 83 -10.21 -4.50 -7.22
CA LEU A 83 -10.85 -4.74 -8.51
C LEU A 83 -11.62 -6.06 -8.52
N ALA A 84 -12.81 -6.03 -9.11
CA ALA A 84 -13.65 -7.20 -9.27
C ALA A 84 -12.92 -8.29 -10.09
N ARG A 85 -13.10 -9.54 -9.68
CA ARG A 85 -12.58 -10.73 -10.37
C ARG A 85 -13.75 -11.62 -10.78
N ARG A 86 -13.48 -12.57 -11.67
CA ARG A 86 -14.47 -13.56 -12.12
C ARG A 86 -13.84 -14.94 -12.14
N THR A 87 -14.55 -15.94 -11.63
CA THR A 87 -14.11 -17.34 -11.70
C THR A 87 -14.07 -17.81 -13.16
N VAL A 88 -12.95 -18.40 -13.58
CA VAL A 88 -12.80 -18.96 -14.94
C VAL A 88 -13.27 -20.41 -15.05
N GLN A 89 -13.45 -21.06 -13.91
CA GLN A 89 -13.96 -22.42 -13.73
C GLN A 89 -14.65 -22.54 -12.37
N ASP A 90 -15.34 -23.66 -12.15
CA ASP A 90 -15.90 -24.00 -10.85
C ASP A 90 -14.77 -24.14 -9.80
N VAL A 91 -14.93 -23.52 -8.64
CA VAL A 91 -13.93 -23.52 -7.56
C VAL A 91 -14.62 -23.70 -6.21
N ASN A 92 -14.07 -24.57 -5.38
CA ASN A 92 -14.51 -24.72 -3.99
C ASN A 92 -13.68 -23.82 -3.07
N VAL A 93 -14.33 -22.91 -2.36
CA VAL A 93 -13.70 -22.01 -1.38
C VAL A 93 -14.33 -22.26 -0.02
N ARG A 94 -13.54 -22.75 0.95
CA ARG A 94 -14.02 -23.06 2.32
C ARG A 94 -15.31 -23.92 2.35
N GLY A 95 -15.40 -24.90 1.45
CA GLY A 95 -16.57 -25.79 1.33
C GLY A 95 -17.73 -25.24 0.50
N HIS A 96 -17.64 -24.00 -0.02
CA HIS A 96 -18.65 -23.42 -0.90
C HIS A 96 -18.22 -23.54 -2.36
N LEU A 97 -19.08 -24.14 -3.18
CA LEU A 97 -18.88 -24.22 -4.63
C LEU A 97 -19.27 -22.89 -5.29
N LEU A 98 -18.28 -22.18 -5.82
CA LEU A 98 -18.45 -21.04 -6.70
C LEU A 98 -18.42 -21.54 -8.14
N ARG A 99 -19.50 -21.30 -8.89
CA ARG A 99 -19.59 -21.72 -10.29
C ARG A 99 -18.70 -20.84 -11.17
N LYS A 100 -18.30 -21.34 -12.33
CA LYS A 100 -17.69 -20.55 -13.40
C LYS A 100 -18.54 -19.32 -13.70
N GLY A 101 -17.90 -18.16 -13.83
CA GLY A 101 -18.56 -16.89 -14.12
C GLY A 101 -19.03 -16.10 -12.89
N THR A 102 -18.91 -16.65 -11.67
CA THR A 102 -19.19 -15.92 -10.44
C THR A 102 -18.25 -14.72 -10.29
N SER A 103 -18.82 -13.52 -10.15
CA SER A 103 -18.08 -12.31 -9.79
C SER A 103 -17.66 -12.34 -8.32
N ILE A 104 -16.42 -11.93 -8.04
CA ILE A 104 -15.83 -11.89 -6.71
C ILE A 104 -15.27 -10.48 -6.48
N GLN A 105 -15.67 -9.85 -5.38
CA GLN A 105 -15.13 -8.56 -4.95
C GLN A 105 -14.23 -8.77 -3.72
N PRO A 106 -12.89 -8.64 -3.84
CA PRO A 106 -11.99 -8.82 -2.70
C PRO A 106 -12.02 -7.62 -1.75
N LEU A 107 -12.62 -7.76 -0.56
CA LEU A 107 -12.63 -6.71 0.45
C LEU A 107 -11.30 -6.69 1.23
N ILE A 108 -10.27 -6.06 0.65
CA ILE A 108 -8.94 -5.95 1.27
C ILE A 108 -9.03 -5.23 2.62
N SER A 109 -9.89 -4.22 2.75
CA SER A 109 -10.08 -3.48 4.01
C SER A 109 -10.44 -4.37 5.20
N CYS A 110 -11.16 -5.47 4.98
CA CYS A 110 -11.50 -6.41 6.05
C CYS A 110 -10.27 -7.07 6.66
N VAL A 111 -9.19 -7.27 5.89
CA VAL A 111 -7.93 -7.84 6.37
C VAL A 111 -7.05 -6.75 6.97
N LEU A 112 -6.88 -5.63 6.26
CA LEU A 112 -5.96 -4.56 6.69
C LEU A 112 -6.40 -3.84 7.97
N TYR A 113 -7.70 -3.88 8.29
CA TYR A 113 -8.26 -3.31 9.53
C TYR A 113 -8.66 -4.36 10.57
N ASP A 114 -8.39 -5.65 10.35
CA ASP A 114 -8.64 -6.70 11.35
C ASP A 114 -7.66 -6.54 12.51
N GLU A 115 -8.18 -6.27 13.72
CA GLU A 115 -7.37 -6.09 14.94
C GLU A 115 -6.66 -7.38 15.38
N ASN A 116 -7.10 -8.55 14.90
CA ASN A 116 -6.41 -9.82 15.17
C ASN A 116 -5.19 -10.02 14.27
N ILE A 117 -5.14 -9.34 13.13
CA ILE A 117 -4.04 -9.40 12.16
C ILE A 117 -3.09 -8.21 12.38
N PHE A 118 -3.67 -7.00 12.52
CA PHE A 118 -2.94 -5.76 12.76
C PHE A 118 -3.44 -5.10 14.05
N PRO A 119 -2.85 -5.41 15.22
CA PRO A 119 -3.28 -4.81 16.49
C PRO A 119 -3.16 -3.28 16.48
N ASN A 120 -4.16 -2.57 16.99
CA ASN A 120 -4.31 -1.11 16.82
C ASN A 120 -4.40 -0.72 15.32
N SER A 121 -5.21 -1.44 14.55
CA SER A 121 -5.23 -1.40 13.08
C SER A 121 -5.52 -0.01 12.50
N ARG A 122 -6.18 0.85 13.27
CA ARG A 122 -6.53 2.22 12.87
C ARG A 122 -5.51 3.28 13.28
N GLN A 123 -4.49 2.91 14.05
CA GLN A 123 -3.40 3.82 14.38
C GLN A 123 -2.30 3.72 13.31
N PHE A 124 -1.58 4.81 13.08
CA PHE A 124 -0.42 4.82 12.20
C PHE A 124 0.83 4.42 12.99
N LEU A 125 1.25 3.16 12.88
CA LEU A 125 2.46 2.65 13.55
C LEU A 125 3.40 1.97 12.55
N PRO A 126 4.37 2.70 11.99
CA PRO A 126 5.40 2.14 11.13
C PRO A 126 6.17 0.98 11.77
N GLU A 127 6.32 0.97 13.10
CA GLU A 127 7.08 -0.04 13.84
C GLU A 127 6.59 -1.48 13.60
N ARG A 128 5.36 -1.67 13.11
CA ARG A 128 4.83 -2.98 12.70
C ARG A 128 5.70 -3.66 11.65
N PHE A 129 6.26 -2.89 10.73
CA PHE A 129 6.99 -3.36 9.55
C PHE A 129 8.51 -3.39 9.74
N LEU A 130 9.02 -3.16 10.97
CA LEU A 130 10.46 -3.14 11.24
C LEU A 130 11.08 -4.53 11.45
N ASN A 131 10.27 -5.54 11.79
CA ASN A 131 10.72 -6.89 12.09
C ASN A 131 10.20 -7.93 11.07
N GLU A 132 9.73 -7.46 9.90
CA GLU A 132 9.34 -8.32 8.77
C GLU A 132 10.55 -8.78 7.95
#